data_AF-A0A399H3H7-F1
#
_entry.id   AF-A0A399H3H7-F1
#
_cell.length_a   1.000
_cell.length_b   1.000
_cell.length_c   1.000
_cell.angle_alpha   90.00
_cell.angle_beta   90.00
_cell.angle_gamma   90.00
#
_symmetry.space_group_name_H-M   'P 1'
#
loop_
_entity.id
_entity.type
_entity.pdbx_description
1 polymer ?
#
loop_
_entity_poly.entity_id
_entity_poly.type
_entity_poly.pdbx_seq_one_letter_code
_entity_poly.pdbx_strand_id
1 'polypeptide(L)'
;MRKPMRECTGREILDEVLRHLHFEEGPQILDRSIVIPALMPYITSQFLVRSAGDRPQVVPEGSTNLAFIGQYAEVPEDVVFTVEYSVRTAWTAVAGLLGLDRQPPAVYKGRHDPKVLVEALATMHRH
;
A
#
# COMPACT_ATOMS: atom_id res chain seq x y z
N MET A 1 -20.57 17.95 9.04
CA MET A 1 -21.65 17.00 8.71
C MET A 1 -21.84 16.00 9.84
N ARG A 2 -23.00 15.33 9.98
CA ARG A 2 -23.21 14.31 11.03
C ARG A 2 -23.73 12.99 10.47
N LYS A 3 -23.01 12.43 9.51
CA LYS A 3 -23.26 11.09 8.95
C LYS A 3 -21.96 10.36 8.62
N PRO A 4 -21.95 9.02 8.61
CA PRO A 4 -20.80 8.25 8.14
C PRO A 4 -20.41 8.62 6.70
N MET A 5 -19.10 8.71 6.40
CA MET A 5 -18.61 9.07 5.05
C MET A 5 -19.16 8.17 3.94
N ARG A 6 -19.41 6.89 4.22
CA ARG A 6 -20.01 5.93 3.28
C ARG A 6 -21.43 6.29 2.82
N GLU A 7 -22.12 7.16 3.55
CA GLU A 7 -23.48 7.66 3.28
C GLU A 7 -23.46 9.10 2.71
N CYS A 8 -22.28 9.65 2.44
CA CYS A 8 -22.11 10.97 1.85
C CYS A 8 -22.04 10.91 0.32
N THR A 9 -22.68 11.88 -0.33
CA THR A 9 -22.42 12.17 -1.74
C THR A 9 -21.06 12.87 -1.92
N GLY A 10 -20.55 12.94 -3.15
CA GLY A 10 -19.30 13.65 -3.41
C GLY A 10 -19.31 15.13 -3.01
N ARG A 11 -20.44 15.82 -3.22
CA ARG A 11 -20.62 17.23 -2.79
C ARG A 11 -20.49 17.37 -1.28
N GLU A 12 -21.05 16.43 -0.55
CA GLU A 12 -21.04 16.42 0.92
C GLU A 12 -19.66 16.10 1.50
N ILE A 13 -18.90 15.21 0.84
CA ILE A 13 -17.50 14.95 1.18
C ILE A 13 -16.67 16.22 0.98
N LEU A 14 -16.83 16.91 -0.17
CA LEU A 14 -16.10 18.14 -0.45
C LEU A 14 -16.47 19.27 0.52
N ASP A 15 -17.75 19.41 0.86
CA ASP A 15 -18.23 20.41 1.82
C ASP A 15 -17.62 20.21 3.22
N GLU A 16 -17.45 18.96 3.65
CA GLU A 16 -16.75 18.67 4.91
C GLU A 16 -15.26 19.01 4.85
N VAL A 17 -14.58 18.65 3.75
CA VAL A 17 -13.15 18.98 3.54
C VAL A 17 -12.94 20.50 3.55
N LEU A 18 -13.78 21.26 2.84
CA LEU A 18 -13.69 22.72 2.78
C LEU A 18 -13.88 23.38 4.14
N ARG A 19 -14.77 22.81 4.99
CA ARG A 19 -14.94 23.25 6.38
C ARG A 19 -13.72 22.95 7.26
N HIS A 20 -13.10 21.78 7.10
CA HIS A 20 -11.86 21.45 7.80
C HIS A 20 -10.67 22.32 7.39
N LEU A 21 -10.66 22.79 6.14
CA LEU A 21 -9.61 23.65 5.60
C LEU A 21 -9.89 25.16 5.74
N HIS A 22 -11.06 25.54 6.27
CA HIS A 22 -11.46 26.93 6.48
C HIS A 22 -11.46 27.82 5.22
N PHE A 23 -11.91 27.28 4.08
CA PHE A 23 -12.03 28.06 2.83
C PHE A 23 -13.23 29.00 2.86
N GLU A 24 -13.00 30.30 2.63
CA GLU A 24 -14.05 31.31 2.57
C GLU A 24 -14.92 31.19 1.31
N GLU A 25 -14.35 30.76 0.18
CA GLU A 25 -15.02 30.56 -1.11
C GLU A 25 -15.64 29.16 -1.26
N GLY A 26 -15.91 28.47 -0.15
CA GLY A 26 -16.46 27.12 -0.13
C GLY A 26 -17.67 26.91 -1.05
N PRO A 27 -18.70 27.79 -1.03
CA PRO A 27 -19.86 27.68 -1.91
C PRO A 27 -19.51 27.68 -3.41
N GLN A 28 -18.62 28.58 -3.84
CA GLN A 28 -18.21 28.70 -5.24
C GLN A 28 -17.41 27.48 -5.70
N ILE A 29 -16.55 26.94 -4.83
CA ILE A 29 -15.78 25.72 -5.10
C ILE A 29 -16.72 24.52 -5.23
N LEU A 30 -17.70 24.39 -4.33
CA LEU A 30 -18.69 23.31 -4.36
C LEU A 30 -19.51 23.30 -5.66
N ASP A 31 -19.89 24.46 -6.18
CA ASP A 31 -20.72 24.58 -7.38
C ASP A 31 -19.96 24.30 -8.68
N ARG A 32 -18.63 24.39 -8.65
CA ARG A 32 -17.76 24.19 -9.83
C ARG A 32 -17.00 22.86 -9.79
N SER A 33 -17.18 22.06 -8.76
CA SER A 33 -16.43 20.82 -8.56
C SER A 33 -17.30 19.58 -8.79
N ILE A 34 -16.69 18.56 -9.40
CA ILE A 34 -17.26 17.22 -9.48
C ILE A 34 -16.42 16.32 -8.58
N VAL A 35 -17.05 15.70 -7.59
CA VAL A 35 -16.41 14.70 -6.72
C VAL A 35 -17.11 13.37 -6.90
N ILE A 36 -16.35 12.36 -7.30
CA ILE A 36 -16.82 11.00 -7.53
C ILE A 36 -16.35 10.14 -6.35
N PRO A 37 -17.23 9.80 -5.40
CA PRO A 37 -16.86 8.92 -4.29
C PRO A 37 -16.58 7.51 -4.81
N ALA A 38 -15.58 6.85 -4.24
CA ALA A 38 -15.24 5.47 -4.55
C ALA A 38 -15.24 4.63 -3.27
N LEU A 39 -16.22 3.74 -3.13
CA LEU A 39 -16.25 2.77 -2.04
C LEU A 39 -15.49 1.52 -2.48
N MET A 40 -14.45 1.16 -1.73
CA MET A 40 -13.58 0.03 -2.02
C MET A 40 -13.54 -0.91 -0.81
N PRO A 41 -14.40 -1.95 -0.77
CA PRO A 41 -14.53 -2.83 0.40
C PRO A 41 -13.22 -3.50 0.84
N TYR A 42 -12.29 -3.70 -0.11
CA TYR A 42 -11.02 -4.38 0.12
C TYR A 42 -9.81 -3.46 0.14
N ILE A 43 -9.98 -2.13 0.19
CA ILE A 43 -8.85 -1.18 0.12
C ILE A 43 -7.82 -1.40 1.24
N THR A 44 -8.25 -1.85 2.43
CA THR A 44 -7.38 -2.14 3.57
C THR A 44 -7.05 -3.63 3.72
N SER A 45 -7.52 -4.50 2.81
CA SER A 45 -7.44 -5.95 3.00
C SER A 45 -6.03 -6.51 3.05
N GLN A 46 -5.05 -5.80 2.50
CA GLN A 46 -3.62 -6.16 2.56
C GLN A 46 -3.04 -6.14 3.99
N PHE A 47 -3.71 -5.43 4.91
CA PHE A 47 -3.30 -5.27 6.31
C PHE A 47 -4.16 -6.07 7.30
N LEU A 48 -5.01 -6.98 6.82
CA LEU A 48 -5.70 -7.92 7.71
C LEU A 48 -4.68 -8.77 8.47
N VAL A 49 -5.04 -9.15 9.70
CA VAL A 49 -4.25 -10.08 10.49
C VAL A 49 -4.06 -11.36 9.68
N ARG A 50 -2.82 -11.83 9.61
CA ARG A 50 -2.42 -13.02 8.86
C ARG A 50 -1.42 -13.86 9.63
N SER A 51 -1.34 -15.11 9.27
CA SER A 51 -0.32 -16.08 9.69
C SER A 51 0.62 -16.41 8.53
N ALA A 52 1.80 -16.92 8.85
CA ALA A 52 2.67 -17.50 7.82
C ALA A 52 1.94 -18.65 7.12
N GLY A 53 1.92 -18.64 5.79
CA GLY A 53 1.18 -19.60 4.96
C GLY A 53 -0.16 -19.10 4.41
N ASP A 54 -0.73 -18.01 4.95
CA ASP A 54 -1.97 -17.41 4.39
C ASP A 54 -1.76 -16.81 3.00
N ARG A 55 -0.51 -16.53 2.63
CA ARG A 55 -0.09 -16.09 1.30
C ARG A 55 0.80 -17.16 0.65
N PRO A 56 0.58 -17.51 -0.63
CA PRO A 56 1.44 -18.43 -1.34
C PRO A 56 2.81 -17.81 -1.63
N GLN A 57 3.85 -18.63 -1.69
CA GLN A 57 5.13 -18.21 -2.25
C GLN A 57 4.94 -17.71 -3.69
N VAL A 58 5.79 -16.77 -4.15
CA VAL A 58 5.75 -16.26 -5.53
C VAL A 58 5.82 -17.41 -6.53
N VAL A 59 6.74 -18.35 -6.34
CA VAL A 59 6.78 -19.63 -7.06
C VAL A 59 6.65 -20.73 -6.00
N PRO A 60 5.49 -21.39 -5.87
CA PRO A 60 5.31 -22.49 -4.92
C PRO A 60 6.30 -23.63 -5.15
N GLU A 61 6.68 -24.32 -4.08
CA GLU A 61 7.56 -25.48 -4.17
C GLU A 61 6.95 -26.56 -5.09
N GLY A 62 7.76 -27.11 -6.00
CA GLY A 62 7.33 -28.07 -7.02
C GLY A 62 6.55 -27.48 -8.20
N SER A 63 6.25 -26.17 -8.19
CA SER A 63 5.65 -25.50 -9.35
C SER A 63 6.65 -25.40 -10.50
N THR A 64 6.21 -25.80 -11.70
CA THR A 64 7.02 -25.75 -12.93
C THR A 64 6.57 -24.66 -13.90
N ASN A 65 5.33 -24.18 -13.77
CA ASN A 65 4.72 -23.23 -14.72
C ASN A 65 3.69 -22.27 -14.10
N LEU A 66 3.56 -22.23 -12.77
CA LEU A 66 2.62 -21.36 -12.06
C LEU A 66 3.37 -20.46 -11.07
N ALA A 67 2.99 -19.17 -11.05
CA ALA A 67 3.45 -18.21 -10.06
C ALA A 67 2.32 -17.29 -9.60
N PHE A 68 2.42 -16.80 -8.37
CA PHE A 68 1.56 -15.79 -7.77
C PHE A 68 2.31 -14.46 -7.68
N ILE A 69 1.69 -13.37 -8.11
CA ILE A 69 2.30 -12.03 -8.10
C ILE A 69 1.37 -11.01 -7.42
N GLY A 70 1.94 -9.88 -7.01
CA GLY A 70 1.21 -8.79 -6.38
C GLY A 70 1.13 -8.91 -4.86
N GLN A 71 0.23 -8.13 -4.28
CA GLN A 71 0.19 -7.80 -2.84
C GLN A 71 -0.14 -8.98 -1.91
N TYR A 72 -0.61 -10.10 -2.48
CA TYR A 72 -0.99 -11.30 -1.73
C TYR A 72 -0.08 -12.49 -1.98
N ALA A 73 1.02 -12.32 -2.72
CA ALA A 73 2.11 -13.30 -2.74
C ALA A 73 3.06 -13.06 -1.56
N GLU A 74 3.75 -14.08 -1.10
CA GLU A 74 4.70 -14.02 -0.01
C GLU A 74 6.11 -13.68 -0.53
N VAL A 75 6.63 -12.54 -0.06
CA VAL A 75 8.01 -12.10 -0.23
C VAL A 75 8.54 -11.70 1.14
N PRO A 76 9.65 -12.31 1.61
CA PRO A 76 10.24 -11.97 2.90
C PRO A 76 10.72 -10.52 2.97
N GLU A 77 10.53 -9.89 4.13
CA GLU A 77 11.12 -8.60 4.50
C GLU A 77 10.75 -7.39 3.62
N ASP A 78 9.82 -7.54 2.66
CA ASP A 78 9.27 -6.45 1.86
C ASP A 78 7.84 -6.07 2.33
N VAL A 79 7.38 -4.87 1.94
CA VAL A 79 6.17 -4.23 2.46
C VAL A 79 5.09 -4.16 1.37
N VAL A 80 3.94 -4.81 1.62
CA VAL A 80 2.74 -4.69 0.79
C VAL A 80 2.16 -3.27 0.84
N PHE A 81 1.17 -2.97 0.01
CA PHE A 81 0.62 -1.63 -0.24
C PHE A 81 1.60 -0.71 -1.00
N THR A 82 2.69 -1.27 -1.54
CA THR A 82 3.67 -0.56 -2.34
C THR A 82 3.69 -1.10 -3.77
N VAL A 83 3.95 -0.22 -4.74
CA VAL A 83 4.16 -0.64 -6.14
C VAL A 83 5.38 -1.55 -6.25
N GLU A 84 6.42 -1.27 -5.45
CA GLU A 84 7.66 -2.07 -5.36
C GLU A 84 7.37 -3.56 -5.12
N TYR A 85 6.47 -3.89 -4.18
CA TYR A 85 6.11 -5.28 -3.89
C TYR A 85 5.54 -6.01 -5.12
N SER A 86 4.67 -5.34 -5.89
CA SER A 86 4.12 -5.89 -7.12
C SER A 86 5.19 -6.11 -8.19
N VAL A 87 6.12 -5.16 -8.34
CA VAL A 87 7.22 -5.28 -9.33
C VAL A 87 8.18 -6.39 -8.93
N ARG A 88 8.53 -6.47 -7.64
CA ARG A 88 9.42 -7.49 -7.10
C ARG A 88 8.84 -8.90 -7.28
N THR A 89 7.58 -9.12 -6.89
CA THR A 89 6.92 -10.41 -7.07
C THR A 89 6.86 -10.81 -8.55
N ALA A 90 6.57 -9.87 -9.46
CA ALA A 90 6.59 -10.12 -10.89
C ALA A 90 8.00 -10.50 -11.40
N TRP A 91 9.04 -9.78 -10.99
CA TRP A 91 10.42 -10.09 -11.37
C TRP A 91 10.84 -11.45 -10.81
N THR A 92 10.60 -11.73 -9.53
CA THR A 92 10.88 -13.04 -8.92
C THR A 92 10.20 -14.18 -9.68
N ALA A 93 8.92 -14.02 -10.05
CA ALA A 93 8.18 -15.03 -10.82
C ALA A 93 8.82 -15.29 -12.20
N VAL A 94 9.10 -14.23 -12.95
CA VAL A 94 9.69 -14.32 -14.29
C VAL A 94 11.09 -14.93 -14.22
N ALA A 95 11.93 -14.47 -13.29
CA ALA A 95 13.28 -15.00 -13.14
C ALA A 95 13.28 -16.47 -12.69
N GLY A 96 12.39 -16.84 -11.77
CA GLY A 96 12.26 -18.21 -11.27
C GLY A 96 11.76 -19.19 -12.33
N LEU A 97 10.66 -18.86 -13.03
CA LEU A 97 10.06 -19.77 -14.02
C LEU A 97 10.88 -19.89 -15.31
N LEU A 98 11.61 -18.85 -15.71
CA LEU A 98 12.46 -18.87 -16.91
C LEU A 98 13.91 -19.25 -16.63
N GLY A 99 14.28 -19.51 -15.37
CA GLY A 99 15.66 -19.85 -14.98
C GLY A 99 16.67 -18.75 -15.29
N LEU A 100 16.30 -17.48 -15.06
CA LEU A 100 17.19 -16.34 -15.31
C LEU A 100 18.13 -16.11 -14.13
N ASP A 101 19.39 -15.78 -14.42
CA ASP A 101 20.39 -15.46 -13.39
C ASP A 101 20.08 -14.14 -12.66
N ARG A 102 19.29 -13.25 -13.28
CA ARG A 102 19.04 -11.90 -12.79
C ARG A 102 17.83 -11.86 -11.85
N GLN A 103 18.09 -11.69 -10.56
CA GLN A 103 17.07 -11.56 -9.50
C GLN A 103 16.80 -10.10 -9.12
N PRO A 104 15.63 -9.77 -8.53
CA PRO A 104 15.38 -8.44 -8.00
C PRO A 104 16.39 -8.07 -6.90
N PRO A 105 16.82 -6.80 -6.82
CA PRO A 105 17.81 -6.35 -5.83
C PRO A 105 17.29 -6.56 -4.41
N ALA A 106 18.14 -6.94 -3.46
CA ALA A 106 17.71 -7.15 -2.07
C ALA A 106 17.01 -5.91 -1.48
N VAL A 107 16.00 -6.14 -0.63
CA VAL A 107 15.32 -5.06 0.10
C VAL A 107 16.33 -4.35 0.99
N TYR A 108 16.34 -3.02 0.99
CA TYR A 108 17.21 -2.24 1.86
C TYR A 108 16.85 -2.48 3.33
N LYS A 109 17.85 -2.88 4.13
CA LYS A 109 17.66 -3.22 5.54
C LYS A 109 18.22 -2.14 6.46
N GLY A 110 17.63 -0.94 6.43
CA GLY A 110 18.07 0.19 7.26
C GLY A 110 18.14 -0.12 8.77
N ARG A 111 17.36 -1.10 9.26
CA ARG A 111 17.43 -1.61 10.65
C ARG A 111 18.78 -2.22 11.06
N HIS A 112 19.66 -2.50 10.10
CA HIS A 112 21.01 -2.99 10.35
C HIS A 112 22.08 -1.89 10.26
N ASP A 113 21.70 -0.65 9.90
CA ASP A 113 22.60 0.50 9.87
C ASP A 113 22.53 1.25 11.22
N PRO A 114 23.61 1.28 12.02
CA PRO A 114 23.64 1.98 13.30
C PRO A 114 23.29 3.47 13.19
N LYS A 115 23.65 4.14 12.08
CA LYS A 115 23.33 5.56 11.88
C LYS A 115 21.83 5.76 11.76
N VAL A 116 21.18 4.92 10.94
CA VAL A 116 19.72 4.92 10.77
C VAL A 116 19.01 4.65 12.09
N LEU A 117 19.52 3.72 12.91
CA LEU A 117 18.95 3.43 14.22
C LEU A 117 19.06 4.60 15.20
N VAL A 118 20.21 5.28 15.25
CA VAL A 118 20.40 6.47 16.09
C VAL A 118 19.48 7.60 15.64
N GLU A 119 19.37 7.85 14.34
CA GLU A 119 18.47 8.86 13.78
C GLU A 119 17.00 8.53 14.06
N ALA A 120 16.60 7.26 13.95
CA ALA A 120 15.27 6.79 14.29
C ALA A 120 14.96 7.03 15.77
N LEU A 121 15.88 6.69 16.68
CA LEU A 121 15.74 6.96 18.11
C LEU A 121 15.61 8.45 18.40
N ALA A 122 16.48 9.27 17.84
CA ALA A 122 16.43 10.73 18.01
C ALA A 122 15.11 11.32 17.48
N THR A 123 14.58 10.77 16.38
CA THR A 123 13.31 11.21 15.81
C THR A 123 12.11 10.81 16.68
N MET A 124 12.12 9.59 17.25
CA MET A 124 11.06 9.15 18.18
C MET A 124 10.98 9.99 19.45
N HIS A 125 12.09 10.60 19.87
CA HIS A 125 12.17 11.49 21.04
C HIS A 125 12.15 12.99 20.70
N ARG A 126 11.85 13.35 19.44
CA ARG A 126 11.74 14.74 19.04
C ARG A 126 10.41 15.32 19.57
N HIS A 127 10.52 16.32 20.43
CA HIS A 127 9.38 17.13 20.90
C HIS A 127 8.98 18.16 19.86
#